data_AF-A0A7S2XYB8-F1
#
_entry.id   AF-A0A7S2XYB8-F1
#
_cell.length_a   1.000
_cell.length_b   1.000
_cell.length_c   1.000
_cell.angle_alpha   90.00
_cell.angle_beta   90.00
_cell.angle_gamma   90.00
#
_symmetry.space_group_name_H-M   'P 1'
#
loop_
_entity.id
_entity.type
_entity.pdbx_description
1 polymer ?
#
loop_
_entity_poly.entity_id
_entity_poly.type
_entity_poly.pdbx_seq_one_letter_code
_entity_poly.pdbx_strand_id
1 'polypeptide(L)'
;GIISGGRKPVHWSPSSRTALAEAELEYPDNHISKSIYVAFDVTSPSEGLKSYLEQGPLKVAIWTTTPWTIPANLAVAVNEQLEYCVCKNPLNSQRMLVAKGLVDTMSAKLGLEEGQGLEVEGTLLGKDLAGTKYFHSVCERESEVVIGGDYITTDSGTGLVHTAPGHGQEDYQTGLKYGLPLLSPVDDAGKFTAEAGERFQGLSVLGDGNTEVIAALEEKGSLLLGEDYNHKYPYDWRTKKPTIFRATDQWFASVDSFRDDAMAAIDKVTWIPEIGKNRISAMTQSRSDWCISRQRTWGVPIPVFYHKETKEALLTQESIDHVQQIFAEHGSDAWWTMSVAELLPASHREEADQWEQGRDTMDVWFDSGTSWAGVAGAR
;
A
#
# COMPACT_ATOMS: atom_id res chain seq x y z
N GLY A 1 20.09 8.35 -9.98
CA GLY A 1 19.47 9.64 -10.32
C GLY A 1 18.33 9.90 -9.36
N ILE A 2 17.76 11.11 -9.35
CA ILE A 2 16.62 11.48 -8.47
C ILE A 2 15.30 10.85 -8.96
N ILE A 3 15.19 10.61 -10.28
CA ILE A 3 14.04 9.95 -10.90
C ILE A 3 14.31 8.46 -11.08
N SER A 4 13.34 7.63 -10.70
CA SER A 4 13.40 6.17 -10.87
C SER A 4 12.02 5.59 -11.17
N GLY A 5 11.97 4.64 -12.10
CA GLY A 5 10.81 3.76 -12.28
C GLY A 5 10.81 2.65 -11.23
N GLY A 6 9.64 2.27 -10.75
CA GLY A 6 9.51 1.14 -9.84
C GLY A 6 8.07 0.73 -9.60
N ARG A 7 7.89 -0.47 -9.04
CA ARG A 7 6.59 -0.98 -8.62
C ARG A 7 6.44 -0.80 -7.12
N LYS A 8 5.55 0.09 -6.71
CA LYS A 8 5.27 0.41 -5.29
C LYS A 8 3.78 0.59 -5.07
N PRO A 9 3.25 0.29 -3.87
CA PRO A 9 1.89 0.68 -3.50
C PRO A 9 1.75 2.20 -3.53
N VAL A 10 0.76 2.66 -4.26
CA VAL A 10 0.39 4.08 -4.33
C VAL A 10 -1.10 4.21 -4.09
N HIS A 11 -1.52 5.41 -3.68
CA HIS A 11 -2.94 5.75 -3.73
C HIS A 11 -3.42 5.68 -5.18
N TRP A 12 -4.44 4.85 -5.40
CA TRP A 12 -5.05 4.61 -6.69
C TRP A 12 -6.53 4.97 -6.60
N SER A 13 -7.03 5.71 -7.58
CA SER A 13 -8.46 5.98 -7.73
C SER A 13 -9.05 5.04 -8.77
N PRO A 14 -9.79 3.98 -8.39
CA PRO A 14 -10.48 3.13 -9.37
C PRO A 14 -11.46 3.92 -10.25
N SER A 15 -12.03 4.99 -9.69
CA SER A 15 -12.99 5.84 -10.36
C SER A 15 -12.37 6.68 -11.50
N SER A 16 -11.11 7.11 -11.32
CA SER A 16 -10.36 7.92 -12.27
C SER A 16 -9.27 7.13 -13.01
N ARG A 17 -9.06 5.86 -12.64
CA ARG A 17 -8.05 4.93 -13.18
C ARG A 17 -6.64 5.51 -13.23
N THR A 18 -6.22 6.13 -12.15
CA THR A 18 -4.90 6.76 -12.05
C THR A 18 -4.40 6.75 -10.61
N ALA A 19 -3.07 6.76 -10.46
CA ALA A 19 -2.44 7.11 -9.20
C ALA A 19 -2.80 8.54 -8.78
N LEU A 20 -2.83 8.78 -7.46
CA LEU A 20 -3.04 10.08 -6.83
C LEU A 20 -1.89 10.38 -5.87
N ALA A 21 -1.48 11.64 -5.79
CA ALA A 21 -0.61 12.10 -4.71
C ALA A 21 -1.41 12.36 -3.44
N GLU A 22 -0.74 12.40 -2.29
CA GLU A 22 -1.33 12.74 -0.98
C GLU A 22 -2.13 14.06 -1.01
N ALA A 23 -1.65 15.05 -1.78
CA ALA A 23 -2.33 16.34 -1.93
C ALA A 23 -3.64 16.28 -2.75
N GLU A 24 -3.90 15.16 -3.42
CA GLU A 24 -5.12 14.89 -4.20
C GLU A 24 -6.13 14.03 -3.43
N LEU A 25 -5.94 13.88 -2.11
CA LEU A 25 -6.80 13.08 -1.24
C LEU A 25 -7.57 13.95 -0.26
N GLU A 26 -8.80 13.53 0.03
CA GLU A 26 -9.63 14.06 1.11
C GLU A 26 -10.01 12.94 2.07
N TYR A 27 -10.17 13.28 3.35
CA TYR A 27 -10.42 12.29 4.41
C TYR A 27 -11.75 12.61 5.12
N PRO A 28 -12.90 12.25 4.53
CA PRO A 28 -14.20 12.37 5.20
C PRO A 28 -14.25 11.48 6.45
N ASP A 29 -14.87 12.00 7.52
CA ASP A 29 -14.93 11.36 8.85
C ASP A 29 -16.11 10.39 9.02
N ASN A 30 -16.89 10.16 7.95
CA ASN A 30 -18.12 9.36 7.97
C ASN A 30 -18.08 8.14 7.04
N HIS A 31 -16.88 7.70 6.63
CA HIS A 31 -16.75 6.53 5.80
C HIS A 31 -16.97 5.27 6.65
N ILE A 32 -17.89 4.41 6.21
CA ILE A 32 -18.19 3.14 6.86
C ILE A 32 -17.52 2.02 6.07
N SER A 33 -16.52 1.39 6.68
CA SER A 33 -15.88 0.17 6.18
C SER A 33 -16.45 -1.06 6.90
N LYS A 34 -16.36 -2.23 6.26
CA LYS A 34 -16.56 -3.51 6.95
C LYS A 34 -15.26 -3.89 7.65
N SER A 35 -15.27 -3.84 8.98
CA SER A 35 -14.20 -4.31 9.85
C SER A 35 -14.38 -5.79 10.11
N ILE A 36 -13.32 -6.58 9.97
CA ILE A 36 -13.33 -8.01 10.23
C ILE A 36 -12.19 -8.44 11.13
N TYR A 37 -12.48 -9.41 11.98
CA TYR A 37 -11.52 -10.15 12.77
C TYR A 37 -11.45 -11.56 12.21
N VAL A 38 -10.25 -12.02 11.88
CA VAL A 38 -10.02 -13.29 11.18
C VAL A 38 -8.99 -14.09 11.94
N ALA A 39 -9.17 -15.40 12.03
CA ALA A 39 -8.26 -16.29 12.76
C ALA A 39 -7.81 -17.47 11.91
N PHE A 40 -6.52 -17.48 11.58
CA PHE A 40 -5.89 -18.55 10.80
C PHE A 40 -5.19 -19.57 11.69
N ASP A 41 -5.24 -20.85 11.31
CA ASP A 41 -4.65 -21.93 12.09
C ASP A 41 -3.13 -21.90 12.04
N VAL A 42 -2.47 -21.98 13.19
CA VAL A 42 -1.03 -22.18 13.30
C VAL A 42 -0.69 -23.60 12.86
N THR A 43 0.16 -23.74 11.84
CA THR A 43 0.62 -25.03 11.32
C THR A 43 1.98 -25.42 11.91
N SER A 44 2.85 -24.45 12.17
CA SER A 44 4.16 -24.68 12.77
C SER A 44 4.49 -23.56 13.75
N PRO A 45 4.74 -23.84 15.03
CA PRO A 45 4.99 -22.81 16.03
C PRO A 45 6.46 -22.36 16.00
N SER A 46 6.72 -21.10 16.36
CA SER A 46 8.05 -20.68 16.81
C SER A 46 8.47 -21.43 18.08
N GLU A 47 9.76 -21.37 18.45
CA GLU A 47 10.24 -21.96 19.72
C GLU A 47 9.42 -21.50 20.94
N GLY A 48 9.04 -20.22 20.99
CA GLY A 48 8.22 -19.67 22.08
C GLY A 48 6.81 -20.24 22.13
N LEU A 49 6.23 -20.65 20.99
CA LEU A 49 4.85 -21.15 20.92
C LEU A 49 4.72 -22.68 20.97
N LYS A 50 5.83 -23.44 20.92
CA LYS A 50 5.79 -24.91 20.87
C LYS A 50 4.95 -25.53 21.98
N SER A 51 5.22 -25.16 23.23
CA SER A 51 4.52 -25.71 24.40
C SER A 51 3.03 -25.34 24.40
N TYR A 52 2.66 -24.20 23.80
CA TYR A 52 1.26 -23.81 23.67
C TYR A 52 0.55 -24.60 22.58
N LEU A 53 1.18 -24.84 21.42
CA LEU A 53 0.57 -25.64 20.36
C LEU A 53 0.41 -27.12 20.75
N GLU A 54 1.32 -27.66 21.57
CA GLU A 54 1.20 -29.03 22.12
C GLU A 54 -0.04 -29.22 23.02
N GLN A 55 -0.55 -28.14 23.62
CA GLN A 55 -1.78 -28.15 24.43
C GLN A 55 -3.06 -28.13 23.59
N GLY A 56 -2.95 -27.90 22.27
CA GLY A 56 -4.06 -27.91 21.33
C GLY A 56 -3.92 -26.88 20.20
N PRO A 57 -4.89 -26.86 19.26
CA PRO A 57 -4.88 -25.93 18.14
C PRO A 57 -4.80 -24.47 18.61
N LEU A 58 -4.01 -23.67 17.89
CA LEU A 58 -3.80 -22.25 18.16
C LEU A 58 -4.03 -21.47 16.86
N LYS A 59 -4.64 -20.28 16.97
CA LYS A 59 -4.88 -19.40 15.83
C LYS A 59 -4.14 -18.07 15.94
N VAL A 60 -3.77 -17.52 14.79
CA VAL A 60 -3.28 -16.14 14.65
C VAL A 60 -4.48 -15.25 14.33
N ALA A 61 -4.91 -14.43 15.31
CA ALA A 61 -6.05 -13.54 15.12
C ALA A 61 -5.58 -12.18 14.57
N ILE A 62 -6.03 -11.84 13.37
CA ILE A 62 -5.77 -10.56 12.71
C ILE A 62 -7.03 -9.69 12.69
N TRP A 63 -6.82 -8.40 12.43
CA TRP A 63 -7.89 -7.45 12.18
C TRP A 63 -7.61 -6.65 10.90
N THR A 64 -8.67 -6.31 10.16
CA THR A 64 -8.58 -5.40 9.02
C THR A 64 -9.91 -4.67 8.77
N THR A 65 -9.83 -3.43 8.29
CA THR A 65 -10.97 -2.67 7.75
C THR A 65 -11.11 -2.81 6.24
N THR A 66 -10.23 -3.59 5.60
CA THR A 66 -10.23 -3.82 4.15
C THR A 66 -10.28 -5.32 3.86
N PRO A 67 -11.44 -6.00 3.99
CA PRO A 67 -11.58 -7.42 3.71
C PRO A 67 -10.98 -7.82 2.35
N TRP A 68 -11.18 -7.00 1.32
CA TRP A 68 -10.65 -7.24 -0.02
C TRP A 68 -9.12 -7.42 -0.11
N THR A 69 -8.33 -7.03 0.90
CA THR A 69 -6.87 -7.25 0.91
C THR A 69 -6.47 -8.64 1.41
N ILE A 70 -7.38 -9.41 2.01
CA ILE A 70 -7.11 -10.74 2.55
C ILE A 70 -6.54 -11.71 1.50
N PRO A 71 -7.01 -11.76 0.24
CA PRO A 71 -6.39 -12.60 -0.78
C PRO A 71 -4.89 -12.32 -1.02
N ALA A 72 -4.45 -11.08 -0.76
CA ALA A 72 -3.07 -10.64 -0.90
C ALA A 72 -2.23 -10.79 0.39
N ASN A 73 -2.78 -11.38 1.46
CA ASN A 73 -2.08 -11.57 2.72
C ASN A 73 -0.93 -12.58 2.62
N LEU A 74 0.31 -12.13 2.79
CA LEU A 74 1.52 -12.98 2.66
C LEU A 74 2.26 -13.21 3.97
N ALA A 75 1.93 -12.45 5.02
CA ALA A 75 2.50 -12.61 6.35
C ALA A 75 1.57 -11.98 7.40
N VAL A 76 1.88 -12.22 8.67
CA VAL A 76 1.32 -11.44 9.79
C VAL A 76 2.47 -10.77 10.52
N ALA A 77 2.44 -9.45 10.60
CA ALA A 77 3.43 -8.67 11.30
C ALA A 77 3.03 -8.47 12.77
N VAL A 78 4.03 -8.57 13.65
CA VAL A 78 3.93 -8.26 15.09
C VAL A 78 5.01 -7.25 15.48
N ASN A 79 4.75 -6.48 16.54
CA ASN A 79 5.77 -5.60 17.13
C ASN A 79 6.65 -6.43 18.08
N GLU A 80 7.97 -6.40 17.91
CA GLU A 80 8.88 -7.22 18.70
C GLU A 80 8.87 -6.91 20.21
N GLN A 81 8.52 -5.67 20.59
CA GLN A 81 8.58 -5.16 21.95
C GLN A 81 7.25 -5.31 22.70
N LEU A 82 6.15 -5.51 21.98
CA LEU A 82 4.84 -5.70 22.59
C LEU A 82 4.72 -7.11 23.19
N GLU A 83 3.93 -7.21 24.26
CA GLU A 83 3.53 -8.48 24.86
C GLU A 83 2.26 -9.02 24.18
N TYR A 84 2.26 -10.32 23.92
CA TYR A 84 1.16 -11.07 23.30
C TYR A 84 0.74 -12.22 24.21
N CYS A 85 -0.56 -12.45 24.28
CA CYS A 85 -1.15 -13.49 25.09
C CYS A 85 -1.66 -14.64 24.21
N VAL A 86 -1.46 -15.86 24.71
CA VAL A 86 -2.24 -17.01 24.27
C VAL A 86 -3.55 -16.99 25.07
N CYS A 87 -4.64 -16.75 24.37
CA CYS A 87 -5.96 -16.52 24.94
C CYS A 87 -6.90 -17.65 24.53
N LYS A 88 -7.67 -18.18 25.47
CA LYS A 88 -8.73 -19.15 25.21
C LYS A 88 -10.10 -18.49 25.36
N ASN A 89 -10.94 -18.66 24.35
CA ASN A 89 -12.32 -18.21 24.41
C ASN A 89 -13.17 -19.24 25.18
N PRO A 90 -13.79 -18.87 26.32
CA PRO A 90 -14.54 -19.81 27.15
C PRO A 90 -15.83 -20.33 26.49
N LEU A 91 -16.39 -19.61 25.51
CA LEU A 91 -17.65 -20.00 24.85
C LEU A 91 -17.49 -21.18 23.89
N ASN A 92 -16.33 -21.29 23.24
CA ASN A 92 -16.08 -22.28 22.18
C ASN A 92 -14.74 -23.02 22.33
N SER A 93 -13.98 -22.75 23.40
CA SER A 93 -12.64 -23.29 23.66
C SER A 93 -11.58 -23.00 22.59
N GLN A 94 -11.83 -22.04 21.68
CA GLN A 94 -10.87 -21.65 20.65
C GLN A 94 -9.71 -20.87 21.28
N ARG A 95 -8.48 -21.23 20.92
CA ARG A 95 -7.26 -20.56 21.39
C ARG A 95 -6.68 -19.68 20.30
N MET A 96 -6.28 -18.47 20.65
CA MET A 96 -5.79 -17.46 19.71
C MET A 96 -4.72 -16.56 20.32
N LEU A 97 -3.87 -16.00 19.46
CA LEU A 97 -2.91 -14.95 19.83
C LEU A 97 -3.57 -13.58 19.75
N VAL A 98 -3.40 -12.78 20.80
CA VAL A 98 -3.88 -11.38 20.88
C VAL A 98 -2.82 -10.56 21.63
N ALA A 99 -2.57 -9.31 21.24
CA ALA A 99 -1.73 -8.43 22.03
C ALA A 99 -2.34 -8.21 23.42
N LYS A 100 -1.51 -8.23 24.46
CA LYS A 100 -1.94 -8.17 25.87
C LYS A 100 -2.84 -6.95 26.16
N GLY A 101 -2.53 -5.79 25.58
CA GLY A 101 -3.32 -4.57 25.74
C GLY A 101 -4.70 -4.60 25.07
N LEU A 102 -4.97 -5.59 24.22
CA LEU A 102 -6.21 -5.72 23.45
C LEU A 102 -7.09 -6.90 23.90
N VAL A 103 -6.70 -7.63 24.96
CA VAL A 103 -7.43 -8.80 25.46
C VAL A 103 -8.85 -8.43 25.92
N ASP A 104 -9.01 -7.33 26.66
CA ASP A 104 -10.33 -6.88 27.13
C ASP A 104 -11.19 -6.39 25.97
N THR A 105 -10.59 -5.65 25.02
CA THR A 105 -11.28 -5.21 23.79
C THR A 105 -11.75 -6.41 22.98
N MET A 106 -10.90 -7.41 22.77
CA MET A 106 -11.26 -8.65 22.07
C MET A 106 -12.33 -9.45 22.82
N SER A 107 -12.28 -9.48 24.15
CA SER A 107 -13.30 -10.15 24.97
C SER A 107 -14.68 -9.53 24.72
N ALA A 108 -14.77 -8.20 24.77
CA ALA A 108 -16.01 -7.47 24.49
C ALA A 108 -16.49 -7.67 23.04
N LYS A 109 -15.57 -7.64 22.07
CA LYS A 109 -15.89 -7.84 20.64
C LYS A 109 -16.41 -9.24 20.34
N LEU A 110 -15.90 -10.25 21.04
CA LEU A 110 -16.36 -11.64 20.92
C LEU A 110 -17.63 -11.94 21.74
N GLY A 111 -18.26 -10.92 22.33
CA GLY A 111 -19.54 -11.04 23.03
C GLY A 111 -19.44 -11.69 24.41
N LEU A 112 -18.28 -11.65 25.07
CA LEU A 112 -18.15 -12.09 26.46
C LEU A 112 -18.81 -11.08 27.39
N GLU A 113 -19.57 -11.58 28.38
CA GLU A 113 -20.28 -10.74 29.36
C GLU A 113 -19.32 -10.02 30.31
N GLU A 114 -19.79 -8.97 30.98
CA GLU A 114 -19.00 -8.23 31.96
C GLU A 114 -18.54 -9.15 33.11
N GLY A 115 -17.23 -9.27 33.31
CA GLY A 115 -16.61 -10.21 34.26
C GLY A 115 -16.25 -11.58 33.66
N GLN A 116 -16.64 -11.85 32.41
CA GLN A 116 -16.07 -12.90 31.58
C GLN A 116 -15.01 -12.29 30.66
N GLY A 117 -13.91 -12.99 30.46
CA GLY A 117 -12.83 -12.54 29.59
C GLY A 117 -12.18 -13.73 28.89
N LEU A 118 -11.41 -13.44 27.85
CA LEU A 118 -10.50 -14.42 27.29
C LEU A 118 -9.56 -14.92 28.39
N GLU A 119 -9.51 -16.24 28.57
CA GLU A 119 -8.65 -16.88 29.57
C GLU A 119 -7.20 -16.81 29.08
N VAL A 120 -6.34 -16.07 29.79
CA VAL A 120 -4.92 -15.95 29.44
C VAL A 120 -4.15 -17.18 29.93
N GLU A 121 -3.68 -18.00 29.00
CA GLU A 121 -2.87 -19.19 29.29
C GLU A 121 -1.38 -18.86 29.43
N GLY A 122 -0.95 -17.73 28.86
CA GLY A 122 0.45 -17.34 28.86
C GLY A 122 0.70 -16.02 28.14
N THR A 123 1.90 -15.48 28.31
CA THR A 123 2.34 -14.22 27.69
C THR A 123 3.76 -14.39 27.14
N LEU A 124 4.00 -13.85 25.94
CA LEU A 124 5.28 -13.85 25.24
C LEU A 124 5.56 -12.46 24.67
N LEU A 125 6.82 -12.17 24.33
CA LEU A 125 7.14 -10.98 23.54
C LEU A 125 6.89 -11.25 22.06
N GLY A 126 6.57 -10.22 21.28
CA GLY A 126 6.34 -10.37 19.84
C GLY A 126 7.52 -10.97 19.10
N LYS A 127 8.76 -10.70 19.56
CA LYS A 127 9.98 -11.33 19.02
C LYS A 127 9.95 -12.86 19.09
N ASP A 128 9.28 -13.41 20.09
CA ASP A 128 9.22 -14.85 20.33
C ASP A 128 8.15 -15.52 19.44
N LEU A 129 7.30 -14.74 18.76
CA LEU A 129 6.28 -15.23 17.83
C LEU A 129 6.81 -15.38 16.40
N ALA A 130 7.89 -14.69 16.05
CA ALA A 130 8.45 -14.69 14.70
C ALA A 130 8.86 -16.09 14.24
N GLY A 131 8.61 -16.39 12.96
CA GLY A 131 8.83 -17.71 12.37
C GLY A 131 7.68 -18.69 12.61
N THR A 132 6.63 -18.30 13.34
CA THR A 132 5.39 -19.10 13.42
C THR A 132 4.71 -19.13 12.06
N LYS A 133 4.42 -20.32 11.55
CA LYS A 133 3.68 -20.54 10.31
C LYS A 133 2.20 -20.72 10.57
N TYR A 134 1.38 -20.16 9.70
CA TYR A 134 -0.07 -20.31 9.72
C TYR A 134 -0.60 -20.64 8.32
N PHE A 135 -1.78 -21.24 8.27
CA PHE A 135 -2.46 -21.58 7.03
C PHE A 135 -3.58 -20.59 6.70
N HIS A 136 -3.42 -19.90 5.58
CA HIS A 136 -4.40 -18.95 5.06
C HIS A 136 -5.54 -19.69 4.34
N SER A 137 -6.63 -19.95 5.05
CA SER A 137 -7.74 -20.83 4.62
C SER A 137 -8.44 -20.44 3.32
N VAL A 138 -8.47 -19.15 2.97
CA VAL A 138 -9.13 -18.63 1.75
C VAL A 138 -8.27 -18.80 0.50
N CYS A 139 -6.95 -18.74 0.65
CA CYS A 139 -5.99 -18.81 -0.47
C CYS A 139 -5.19 -20.10 -0.48
N GLU A 140 -5.44 -20.97 0.51
CA GLU A 140 -4.80 -22.26 0.70
C GLU A 140 -3.27 -22.17 0.65
N ARG A 141 -2.73 -21.15 1.32
CA ARG A 141 -1.32 -20.77 1.34
C ARG A 141 -0.77 -20.82 2.77
N GLU A 142 0.43 -21.37 2.94
CA GLU A 142 1.20 -21.20 4.19
C GLU A 142 1.91 -19.85 4.19
N SER A 143 1.87 -19.15 5.32
CA SER A 143 2.49 -17.84 5.52
C SER A 143 3.06 -17.75 6.93
N GLU A 144 3.87 -16.73 7.18
CA GLU A 144 4.67 -16.64 8.41
C GLU A 144 4.36 -15.39 9.22
N VAL A 145 4.54 -15.51 10.53
CA VAL A 145 4.57 -14.37 11.45
C VAL A 145 5.96 -13.74 11.41
N VAL A 146 6.02 -12.45 11.15
CA VAL A 146 7.25 -11.68 10.96
C VAL A 146 7.32 -10.48 11.90
N ILE A 147 8.52 -9.89 12.07
CA ILE A 147 8.68 -8.67 12.85
C ILE A 147 8.40 -7.45 11.98
N GLY A 148 7.28 -6.79 12.28
CA GLY A 148 6.90 -5.51 11.71
C GLY A 148 7.65 -4.35 12.37
N GLY A 149 6.93 -3.27 12.66
CA GLY A 149 7.49 -2.07 13.28
C GLY A 149 6.49 -1.36 14.18
N ASP A 150 6.79 -0.09 14.49
CA ASP A 150 6.06 0.72 15.48
C ASP A 150 4.66 1.15 15.03
N TYR A 151 4.29 0.89 13.77
CA TYR A 151 2.93 1.08 13.26
C TYR A 151 1.93 0.08 13.87
N ILE A 152 2.43 -0.99 14.49
CA ILE A 152 1.63 -1.99 15.20
C ILE A 152 1.53 -1.54 16.66
N THR A 153 0.35 -1.06 17.05
CA THR A 153 0.05 -0.59 18.40
C THR A 153 -1.04 -1.43 19.07
N THR A 154 -1.38 -1.09 20.31
CA THR A 154 -2.48 -1.70 21.07
C THR A 154 -3.71 -0.80 21.12
N ASP A 155 -3.88 0.12 20.17
CA ASP A 155 -5.01 1.06 20.15
C ASP A 155 -6.27 0.47 19.49
N SER A 156 -6.09 -0.47 18.54
CA SER A 156 -7.19 -1.11 17.82
C SER A 156 -6.81 -2.49 17.26
N GLY A 157 -7.83 -3.28 16.88
CA GLY A 157 -7.66 -4.60 16.29
C GLY A 157 -7.23 -5.66 17.29
N THR A 158 -6.26 -6.49 16.89
CA THR A 158 -5.73 -7.61 17.70
C THR A 158 -4.27 -7.41 18.11
N GLY A 159 -3.58 -6.40 17.55
CA GLY A 159 -2.13 -6.21 17.65
C GLY A 159 -1.31 -7.16 16.77
N LEU A 160 -1.96 -7.98 15.94
CA LEU A 160 -1.35 -8.75 14.86
C LEU A 160 -1.90 -8.21 13.53
N VAL A 161 -1.02 -7.66 12.70
CA VAL A 161 -1.41 -6.97 11.47
C VAL A 161 -1.12 -7.86 10.27
N HIS A 162 -2.16 -8.19 9.51
CA HIS A 162 -2.00 -8.93 8.26
C HIS A 162 -1.20 -8.06 7.27
N THR A 163 -0.25 -8.65 6.56
CA THR A 163 0.66 -7.94 5.65
C THR A 163 0.36 -8.32 4.21
N ALA A 164 -0.07 -7.34 3.42
CA ALA A 164 -0.29 -7.44 1.99
C ALA A 164 0.59 -6.40 1.27
N PRO A 165 1.84 -6.77 0.88
CA PRO A 165 2.84 -5.83 0.36
C PRO A 165 2.39 -4.96 -0.82
N GLY A 166 1.38 -5.39 -1.58
CA GLY A 166 0.81 -4.64 -2.70
C GLY A 166 -0.20 -3.56 -2.30
N HIS A 167 -0.60 -3.48 -1.04
CA HIS A 167 -1.77 -2.69 -0.59
C HIS A 167 -1.50 -1.79 0.63
N GLY A 168 -0.25 -1.60 1.02
CA GLY A 168 0.12 -0.70 2.11
C GLY A 168 1.59 -0.33 2.08
N GLN A 169 1.95 0.86 2.57
CA GLN A 169 3.33 1.32 2.56
C GLN A 169 4.17 0.56 3.59
N GLU A 170 3.65 0.38 4.81
CA GLU A 170 4.27 -0.39 5.88
C GLU A 170 4.38 -1.87 5.50
N ASP A 171 3.36 -2.39 4.84
CA ASP A 171 3.33 -3.77 4.32
C ASP A 171 4.38 -3.98 3.24
N TYR A 172 4.57 -3.00 2.35
CA TYR A 172 5.62 -3.02 1.34
C TYR A 172 7.01 -3.06 1.96
N GLN A 173 7.29 -2.22 2.96
CA GLN A 173 8.58 -2.21 3.64
C GLN A 173 8.84 -3.54 4.36
N THR A 174 7.82 -4.10 5.02
CA THR A 174 7.89 -5.43 5.64
C THR A 174 8.14 -6.50 4.57
N GLY A 175 7.45 -6.41 3.44
CA GLY A 175 7.65 -7.31 2.30
C GLY A 175 9.07 -7.27 1.75
N LEU A 176 9.66 -6.08 1.58
CA LEU A 176 11.06 -5.93 1.17
C LEU A 176 12.03 -6.54 2.19
N LYS A 177 11.83 -6.28 3.48
CA LYS A 177 12.67 -6.79 4.58
C LYS A 177 12.72 -8.31 4.61
N TYR A 178 11.61 -8.98 4.31
CA TYR A 178 11.48 -10.44 4.37
C TYR A 178 11.47 -11.13 3.00
N GLY A 179 11.67 -10.39 1.90
CA GLY A 179 11.64 -10.95 0.54
C GLY A 179 10.28 -11.48 0.10
N LEU A 180 9.18 -10.94 0.62
CA LEU A 180 7.82 -11.32 0.22
C LEU A 180 7.51 -10.79 -1.18
N PRO A 181 6.78 -11.56 -2.02
CA PRO A 181 6.40 -11.10 -3.35
C PRO A 181 5.46 -9.88 -3.27
N LEU A 182 5.57 -8.98 -4.25
CA LEU A 182 4.70 -7.81 -4.37
C LEU A 182 3.35 -8.19 -5.02
N LEU A 183 2.54 -8.94 -4.27
CA LEU A 183 1.22 -9.40 -4.72
C LEU A 183 0.18 -8.27 -4.62
N SER A 184 -0.45 -7.94 -5.74
CA SER A 184 -1.51 -6.93 -5.83
C SER A 184 -2.54 -7.36 -6.88
N PRO A 185 -3.45 -8.29 -6.55
CA PRO A 185 -4.32 -8.97 -7.52
C PRO A 185 -5.55 -8.11 -7.87
N VAL A 186 -5.31 -6.85 -8.24
CA VAL A 186 -6.34 -5.84 -8.53
C VAL A 186 -5.96 -5.12 -9.83
N ASP A 187 -6.94 -4.89 -10.70
CA ASP A 187 -6.79 -4.17 -11.96
C ASP A 187 -6.99 -2.66 -11.81
N ASP A 188 -6.85 -1.93 -12.92
CA ASP A 188 -6.97 -0.47 -12.97
C ASP A 188 -8.38 0.04 -12.63
N ALA A 189 -9.41 -0.80 -12.83
CA ALA A 189 -10.80 -0.50 -12.50
C ALA A 189 -11.16 -0.83 -11.05
N GLY A 190 -10.20 -1.30 -10.25
CA GLY A 190 -10.43 -1.73 -8.87
C GLY A 190 -11.19 -3.05 -8.78
N LYS A 191 -10.97 -3.96 -9.74
CA LYS A 191 -11.53 -5.31 -9.73
C LYS A 191 -10.44 -6.34 -9.51
N PHE A 192 -10.78 -7.45 -8.87
CA PHE A 192 -9.83 -8.54 -8.68
C PHE A 192 -9.38 -9.15 -10.02
N THR A 193 -8.09 -9.45 -10.13
CA THR A 193 -7.51 -10.21 -11.25
C THR A 193 -7.62 -11.71 -11.00
N ALA A 194 -7.21 -12.53 -11.97
CA ALA A 194 -7.15 -13.99 -11.81
C ALA A 194 -6.21 -14.43 -10.66
N GLU A 195 -5.22 -13.60 -10.30
CA GLU A 195 -4.29 -13.88 -9.20
C GLU A 195 -4.97 -13.91 -7.82
N ALA A 196 -6.16 -13.30 -7.69
CA ALA A 196 -6.94 -13.39 -6.45
C ALA A 196 -7.58 -14.78 -6.28
N GLY A 197 -7.73 -15.55 -7.37
CA GLY A 197 -8.48 -16.80 -7.44
C GLY A 197 -9.81 -16.64 -8.19
N GLU A 198 -10.27 -17.73 -8.81
CA GLU A 198 -11.46 -17.76 -9.68
C GLU A 198 -12.72 -17.22 -8.99
N ARG A 199 -12.84 -17.45 -7.67
CA ARG A 199 -13.95 -16.98 -6.84
C ARG A 199 -14.12 -15.47 -6.83
N PHE A 200 -13.02 -14.73 -6.90
CA PHE A 200 -13.02 -13.27 -6.73
C PHE A 200 -12.89 -12.51 -8.04
N GLN A 201 -12.37 -13.16 -9.09
CA GLN A 201 -12.02 -12.54 -10.35
C GLN A 201 -13.16 -11.68 -10.93
N GLY A 202 -12.85 -10.42 -11.24
CA GLY A 202 -13.79 -9.47 -11.85
C GLY A 202 -14.72 -8.74 -10.87
N LEU A 203 -14.75 -9.12 -9.59
CA LEU A 203 -15.51 -8.43 -8.56
C LEU A 203 -14.82 -7.11 -8.15
N SER A 204 -15.62 -6.08 -7.90
CA SER A 204 -15.12 -4.77 -7.42
C SER A 204 -14.65 -4.87 -5.97
N VAL A 205 -13.39 -4.49 -5.69
CA VAL A 205 -12.80 -4.60 -4.35
C VAL A 205 -13.44 -3.68 -3.32
N LEU A 206 -14.04 -2.56 -3.76
CA LEU A 206 -14.79 -1.63 -2.92
C LEU A 206 -16.30 -1.94 -2.85
N GLY A 207 -16.74 -3.05 -3.47
CA GLY A 207 -18.13 -3.49 -3.49
C GLY A 207 -18.22 -4.98 -3.21
N ASP A 208 -18.75 -5.74 -4.18
CA ASP A 208 -19.01 -7.18 -4.08
C ASP A 208 -17.79 -8.01 -3.65
N GLY A 209 -16.57 -7.56 -3.96
CA GLY A 209 -15.33 -8.22 -3.55
C GLY A 209 -15.16 -8.28 -2.02
N ASN A 210 -15.55 -7.25 -1.27
CA ASN A 210 -15.52 -7.31 0.19
C ASN A 210 -16.52 -8.36 0.71
N THR A 211 -17.74 -8.35 0.18
CA THR A 211 -18.79 -9.29 0.56
C THR A 211 -18.36 -10.73 0.30
N GLU A 212 -17.78 -10.99 -0.87
CA GLU A 212 -17.36 -12.33 -1.26
C GLU A 212 -16.20 -12.85 -0.40
N VAL A 213 -15.25 -11.98 -0.04
CA VAL A 213 -14.15 -12.36 0.87
C VAL A 213 -14.69 -12.71 2.26
N ILE A 214 -15.63 -11.92 2.79
CA ILE A 214 -16.27 -12.21 4.08
C ILE A 214 -16.99 -13.56 4.03
N ALA A 215 -17.79 -13.82 2.98
CA ALA A 215 -18.47 -15.09 2.79
C ALA A 215 -17.48 -16.27 2.72
N ALA A 216 -16.36 -16.12 2.00
CA ALA A 216 -15.32 -17.15 1.94
C ALA A 216 -14.69 -17.43 3.33
N LEU A 217 -14.48 -16.41 4.14
CA LEU A 217 -13.95 -16.54 5.50
C LEU A 217 -14.96 -17.23 6.44
N GLU A 218 -16.25 -16.93 6.31
CA GLU A 218 -17.33 -17.58 7.07
C GLU A 218 -17.44 -19.07 6.72
N GLU A 219 -17.46 -19.41 5.42
CA GLU A 219 -17.51 -20.79 4.94
C GLU A 219 -16.32 -21.62 5.44
N LYS A 220 -15.14 -21.01 5.52
CA LYS A 220 -13.92 -21.66 6.03
C LYS A 220 -13.80 -21.60 7.56
N GLY A 221 -14.78 -21.05 8.27
CA GLY A 221 -14.77 -20.93 9.74
C GLY A 221 -13.62 -20.10 10.29
N SER A 222 -13.08 -19.19 9.49
CA SER A 222 -11.95 -18.32 9.83
C SER A 222 -12.38 -16.93 10.27
N LEU A 223 -13.63 -16.51 9.98
CA LEU A 223 -14.17 -15.25 10.48
C LEU A 223 -14.53 -15.37 11.98
N LEU A 224 -13.99 -14.48 12.80
CA LEU A 224 -14.36 -14.34 14.22
C LEU A 224 -15.51 -13.35 14.42
N LEU A 225 -15.44 -12.21 13.73
CA LEU A 225 -16.40 -11.11 13.84
C LEU A 225 -16.36 -10.27 12.55
N GLY A 226 -17.52 -9.81 12.11
CA GLY A 226 -17.66 -8.73 11.13
C GLY A 226 -18.56 -7.63 11.66
N GLU A 227 -18.15 -6.37 11.50
CA GLU A 227 -18.90 -5.20 11.98
C GLU A 227 -18.73 -3.97 11.07
N ASP A 228 -19.63 -3.01 11.19
CA ASP A 228 -19.48 -1.70 10.55
C ASP A 228 -18.54 -0.83 11.37
N TYR A 229 -17.59 -0.19 10.69
CA TYR A 229 -16.57 0.65 11.31
C TYR A 229 -16.51 2.01 10.65
N ASN A 230 -16.84 3.06 11.40
CA ASN A 230 -16.80 4.43 10.95
C ASN A 230 -15.43 5.06 11.26
N HIS A 231 -14.75 5.57 10.23
CA HIS A 231 -13.43 6.18 10.35
C HIS A 231 -13.12 7.11 9.19
N LYS A 232 -11.96 7.77 9.27
CA LYS A 232 -11.42 8.58 8.17
C LYS A 232 -10.87 7.66 7.08
N TYR A 233 -11.26 7.90 5.84
CA TYR A 233 -10.79 7.09 4.70
C TYR A 233 -10.41 7.98 3.52
N PRO A 234 -9.35 7.66 2.75
CA PRO A 234 -8.89 8.49 1.64
C PRO A 234 -9.83 8.43 0.43
N TYR A 235 -10.31 9.60 0.00
CA TYR A 235 -11.17 9.80 -1.15
C TYR A 235 -10.47 10.63 -2.22
N ASP A 236 -10.75 10.34 -3.48
CA ASP A 236 -10.31 11.15 -4.62
C ASP A 236 -10.98 12.53 -4.51
N TRP A 237 -10.16 13.58 -4.42
CA TRP A 237 -10.64 14.96 -4.24
C TRP A 237 -11.56 15.45 -5.37
N ARG A 238 -11.47 14.87 -6.59
CA ARG A 238 -12.32 15.26 -7.73
C ARG A 238 -13.58 14.43 -7.80
N THR A 239 -13.45 13.10 -7.74
CA THR A 239 -14.62 12.22 -7.92
C THR A 239 -15.42 12.01 -6.65
N LYS A 240 -14.85 12.36 -5.49
CA LYS A 240 -15.41 12.14 -4.15
C LYS A 240 -15.74 10.66 -3.92
N LYS A 241 -14.95 9.76 -4.49
CA LYS A 241 -15.08 8.31 -4.31
C LYS A 241 -13.87 7.73 -3.55
N PRO A 242 -14.05 6.62 -2.82
CA PRO A 242 -12.96 6.01 -2.07
C PRO A 242 -11.80 5.59 -2.99
N THR A 243 -10.58 5.71 -2.48
CA THR A 243 -9.35 5.25 -3.13
C THR A 243 -8.90 3.91 -2.54
N ILE A 244 -7.93 3.26 -3.17
CA ILE A 244 -7.27 2.07 -2.63
C ILE A 244 -5.76 2.25 -2.69
N PHE A 245 -5.02 1.48 -1.90
CA PHE A 245 -3.61 1.28 -2.15
C PHE A 245 -3.41 0.09 -3.08
N ARG A 246 -2.61 0.28 -4.13
CA ARG A 246 -2.32 -0.76 -5.12
C ARG A 246 -0.90 -0.61 -5.65
N ALA A 247 -0.18 -1.72 -5.76
CA ALA A 247 1.13 -1.74 -6.37
C ALA A 247 1.02 -1.59 -7.89
N THR A 248 1.57 -0.50 -8.40
CA THR A 248 1.58 -0.18 -9.84
C THR A 248 2.97 0.25 -10.26
N ASP A 249 3.31 0.02 -11.54
CA ASP A 249 4.53 0.57 -12.13
C ASP A 249 4.35 2.08 -12.30
N GLN A 250 5.20 2.85 -11.64
CA GLN A 250 5.12 4.30 -11.61
C GLN A 250 6.52 4.92 -11.63
N TRP A 251 6.57 6.21 -11.96
CA TRP A 251 7.76 7.04 -11.85
C TRP A 251 7.74 7.81 -10.54
N PHE A 252 8.88 7.76 -9.84
CA PHE A 252 9.06 8.41 -8.56
C PHE A 252 10.21 9.40 -8.63
N ALA A 253 10.04 10.54 -7.96
CA ALA A 253 11.12 11.43 -7.57
C ALA A 253 11.49 11.15 -6.11
N SER A 254 12.76 10.82 -5.85
CA SER A 254 13.26 10.52 -4.50
C SER A 254 13.45 11.80 -3.70
N VAL A 255 12.46 12.13 -2.86
CA VAL A 255 12.52 13.26 -1.93
C VAL A 255 13.58 13.04 -0.87
N ASP A 256 13.74 11.79 -0.43
CA ASP A 256 14.76 11.36 0.53
C ASP A 256 16.17 11.81 0.11
N SER A 257 16.50 11.69 -1.18
CA SER A 257 17.82 12.01 -1.72
C SER A 257 18.22 13.50 -1.61
N PHE A 258 17.26 14.41 -1.46
CA PHE A 258 17.49 15.86 -1.34
C PHE A 258 16.77 16.50 -0.15
N ARG A 259 16.31 15.69 0.82
CA ARG A 259 15.52 16.17 1.96
C ARG A 259 16.28 17.23 2.76
N ASP A 260 17.55 16.99 3.05
CA ASP A 260 18.35 17.89 3.88
C ASP A 260 18.54 19.26 3.20
N ASP A 261 18.75 19.27 1.88
CA ASP A 261 18.84 20.51 1.10
C ASP A 261 17.50 21.27 1.09
N ALA A 262 16.38 20.54 0.93
CA ALA A 262 15.04 21.11 1.00
C ALA A 262 14.75 21.72 2.39
N MET A 263 15.15 21.04 3.47
CA MET A 263 15.01 21.54 4.84
C MET A 263 15.86 22.79 5.07
N ALA A 264 17.11 22.79 4.61
CA ALA A 264 17.99 23.96 4.69
C ALA A 264 17.46 25.16 3.87
N ALA A 265 16.74 24.91 2.77
CA ALA A 265 16.06 25.95 2.01
C ALA A 265 14.83 26.49 2.77
N ILE A 266 14.00 25.62 3.36
CA ILE A 266 12.84 25.99 4.18
C ILE A 266 13.25 26.93 5.34
N ASP A 267 14.40 26.66 5.96
CA ASP A 267 14.93 27.46 7.06
C ASP A 267 15.30 28.90 6.68
N LYS A 268 15.63 29.14 5.40
CA LYS A 268 16.00 30.46 4.88
C LYS A 268 14.80 31.30 4.44
N VAL A 269 13.62 30.69 4.30
CA VAL A 269 12.39 31.38 3.88
C VAL A 269 11.82 32.18 5.05
N THR A 270 11.38 33.42 4.78
CA THR A 270 10.62 34.22 5.76
C THR A 270 9.16 33.79 5.72
N TRP A 271 8.66 33.20 6.82
CA TRP A 271 7.30 32.67 6.92
C TRP A 271 6.38 33.64 7.66
N ILE A 272 5.22 33.97 7.07
CA ILE A 272 4.20 34.81 7.71
C ILE A 272 2.84 34.13 7.53
N PRO A 273 2.22 33.57 8.60
CA PRO A 273 2.71 33.45 9.97
C PRO A 273 3.80 32.36 10.13
N GLU A 274 4.58 32.45 11.21
CA GLU A 274 5.71 31.55 11.48
C GLU A 274 5.31 30.07 11.58
N ILE A 275 4.08 29.77 12.03
CA ILE A 275 3.54 28.40 12.10
C ILE A 275 3.51 27.70 10.73
N GLY A 276 3.52 28.44 9.62
CA GLY A 276 3.65 27.89 8.28
C GLY A 276 4.92 27.05 8.10
N LYS A 277 6.03 27.47 8.73
CA LYS A 277 7.31 26.75 8.72
C LYS A 277 7.16 25.35 9.31
N ASN A 278 6.50 25.24 10.46
CA ASN A 278 6.35 23.95 11.16
C ASN A 278 5.55 22.96 10.32
N ARG A 279 4.49 23.41 9.64
CA ARG A 279 3.66 22.56 8.78
C ARG A 279 4.44 22.02 7.59
N ILE A 280 5.16 22.88 6.87
CA ILE A 280 5.92 22.43 5.70
C ILE A 280 7.13 21.57 6.12
N SER A 281 7.77 21.89 7.25
CA SER A 281 8.89 21.12 7.78
C SER A 281 8.46 19.70 8.12
N ALA A 282 7.35 19.54 8.85
CA ALA A 282 6.81 18.23 9.20
C ALA A 282 6.44 17.41 7.95
N MET A 283 5.80 18.06 6.95
CA MET A 283 5.44 17.42 5.68
C MET A 283 6.65 16.98 4.87
N THR A 284 7.72 17.78 4.81
CA THR A 284 8.94 17.45 4.07
C THR A 284 9.76 16.36 4.75
N GLN A 285 9.82 16.38 6.09
CA GLN A 285 10.57 15.40 6.87
C GLN A 285 10.02 13.97 6.73
N SER A 286 8.70 13.80 6.66
CA SER A 286 8.07 12.48 6.59
C SER A 286 7.99 11.88 5.19
N ARG A 287 8.36 12.62 4.14
CA ARG A 287 8.24 12.17 2.75
C ARG A 287 9.50 11.47 2.25
N SER A 288 9.33 10.26 1.72
CA SER A 288 10.39 9.47 1.09
C SER A 288 10.41 9.66 -0.44
N ASP A 289 9.29 9.37 -1.10
CA ASP A 289 9.16 9.43 -2.56
C ASP A 289 7.91 10.22 -2.97
N TRP A 290 7.99 10.86 -4.14
CA TRP A 290 6.84 11.48 -4.80
C TRP A 290 6.53 10.71 -6.09
N CYS A 291 5.34 10.08 -6.15
CA CYS A 291 4.81 9.50 -7.38
C CYS A 291 4.45 10.62 -8.37
N ILE A 292 5.26 10.79 -9.41
CA ILE A 292 5.12 11.88 -10.39
C ILE A 292 4.38 11.46 -11.66
N SER A 293 4.15 10.17 -11.89
CA SER A 293 3.38 9.68 -13.05
C SER A 293 1.88 9.67 -12.80
N ARG A 294 1.12 9.89 -13.87
CA ARG A 294 -0.35 9.83 -13.92
C ARG A 294 -0.78 9.15 -15.20
N GLN A 295 -1.77 8.26 -15.11
CA GLN A 295 -2.34 7.52 -16.24
C GLN A 295 -3.43 8.36 -16.91
N ARG A 296 -3.05 9.54 -17.42
CA ARG A 296 -3.94 10.53 -18.03
C ARG A 296 -3.40 10.98 -19.37
N THR A 297 -4.31 11.37 -20.26
CA THR A 297 -3.99 11.87 -21.60
C THR A 297 -3.71 13.37 -21.65
N TRP A 298 -4.24 14.15 -20.70
CA TRP A 298 -4.01 15.60 -20.62
C TRP A 298 -3.01 15.94 -19.53
N GLY A 299 -1.83 16.40 -19.94
CA GLY A 299 -0.70 16.78 -19.09
C GLY A 299 0.62 16.75 -19.87
N VAL A 300 1.70 17.21 -19.26
CA VAL A 300 3.04 17.07 -19.86
C VAL A 300 3.43 15.58 -19.82
N PRO A 301 3.73 14.92 -20.95
CA PRO A 301 4.13 13.53 -20.96
C PRO A 301 5.47 13.31 -20.25
N ILE A 302 5.65 12.16 -19.60
CA ILE A 302 6.97 11.73 -19.11
C ILE A 302 7.74 11.21 -20.33
N PRO A 303 8.87 11.85 -20.73
CA PRO A 303 9.56 11.56 -21.99
C PRO A 303 10.43 10.31 -21.89
N VAL A 304 9.78 9.17 -21.70
CA VAL A 304 10.43 7.86 -21.58
C VAL A 304 9.92 6.90 -22.64
N PHE A 305 10.81 6.08 -23.18
CA PHE A 305 10.45 5.00 -24.09
C PHE A 305 10.64 3.66 -23.39
N TYR A 306 9.89 2.65 -23.84
CA TYR A 306 9.99 1.29 -23.35
C TYR A 306 10.32 0.35 -24.50
N HIS A 307 11.24 -0.57 -24.26
CA HIS A 307 11.46 -1.66 -25.20
C HIS A 307 10.25 -2.60 -25.16
N LYS A 308 9.69 -2.95 -26.32
CA LYS A 308 8.40 -3.68 -26.42
C LYS A 308 8.41 -5.04 -25.73
N GLU A 309 9.53 -5.76 -25.82
CA GLU A 309 9.70 -7.09 -25.23
C GLU A 309 10.14 -7.05 -23.76
N THR A 310 11.31 -6.46 -23.48
CA THR A 310 11.90 -6.45 -22.13
C THR A 310 11.23 -5.48 -21.15
N LYS A 311 10.46 -4.50 -21.65
CA LYS A 311 9.90 -3.37 -20.88
C LYS A 311 10.95 -2.49 -20.20
N GLU A 312 12.21 -2.59 -20.61
CA GLU A 312 13.27 -1.70 -20.12
C GLU A 312 13.03 -0.27 -20.60
N ALA A 313 13.27 0.69 -19.70
CA ALA A 313 13.04 2.11 -19.94
C ALA A 313 14.29 2.78 -20.54
N LEU A 314 14.13 3.46 -21.67
CA LEU A 314 15.13 4.37 -22.24
C LEU A 314 14.89 5.78 -21.70
N LEU A 315 15.70 6.15 -20.71
CA LEU A 315 15.72 7.48 -20.09
C LEU A 315 17.17 7.95 -19.91
N THR A 316 17.74 8.48 -21.00
CA THR A 316 19.11 9.00 -21.03
C THR A 316 19.11 10.52 -21.22
N GLN A 317 20.24 11.17 -20.97
CA GLN A 317 20.38 12.60 -21.24
C GLN A 317 20.12 12.91 -22.72
N GLU A 318 20.64 12.09 -23.62
CA GLU A 318 20.43 12.25 -25.07
C GLU A 318 18.94 12.12 -25.45
N SER A 319 18.23 11.12 -24.93
CA SER A 319 16.81 10.95 -25.23
C SER A 319 15.98 12.11 -24.69
N ILE A 320 16.29 12.58 -23.47
CA ILE A 320 15.61 13.73 -22.85
C ILE A 320 15.87 15.01 -23.64
N ASP A 321 17.13 15.31 -23.96
CA ASP A 321 17.52 16.53 -24.70
C ASP A 321 16.86 16.58 -26.07
N HIS A 322 16.76 15.44 -26.76
CA HIS A 322 16.10 15.37 -28.05
C HIS A 322 14.60 15.68 -27.94
N VAL A 323 13.91 15.06 -26.97
CA VAL A 323 12.48 15.31 -26.76
C VAL A 323 12.23 16.75 -26.29
N GLN A 324 13.12 17.33 -25.49
CA GLN A 324 13.05 18.75 -25.11
C GLN A 324 13.09 19.69 -26.32
N GLN A 325 13.96 19.42 -27.30
CA GLN A 325 14.03 20.20 -28.55
C GLN A 325 12.70 20.10 -29.33
N ILE A 326 12.16 18.89 -29.45
CA ILE A 326 10.86 18.65 -30.10
C ILE A 326 9.76 19.44 -29.38
N PHE A 327 9.71 19.41 -28.05
CA PHE A 327 8.69 20.14 -27.28
C PHE A 327 8.87 21.66 -27.38
N ALA A 328 10.09 22.16 -27.50
CA ALA A 328 10.35 23.58 -27.72
C ALA A 328 9.84 24.07 -29.09
N GLU A 329 9.92 23.23 -30.12
CA GLU A 329 9.49 23.58 -31.48
C GLU A 329 8.00 23.32 -31.74
N HIS A 330 7.48 22.19 -31.25
CA HIS A 330 6.16 21.67 -31.60
C HIS A 330 5.17 21.62 -30.43
N GLY A 331 5.62 21.90 -29.20
CA GLY A 331 4.84 21.72 -27.98
C GLY A 331 4.78 20.25 -27.53
N SER A 332 4.22 20.01 -26.35
CA SER A 332 4.13 18.65 -25.77
C SER A 332 3.20 17.70 -26.54
N ASP A 333 2.26 18.24 -27.33
CA ASP A 333 1.34 17.45 -28.16
C ASP A 333 2.07 16.63 -29.24
N ALA A 334 3.31 17.05 -29.58
CA ALA A 334 4.21 16.30 -30.44
C ALA A 334 4.40 14.85 -29.97
N TRP A 335 4.45 14.63 -28.65
CA TRP A 335 4.58 13.28 -28.07
C TRP A 335 3.46 12.34 -28.52
N TRP A 336 2.25 12.85 -28.73
CA TRP A 336 1.08 12.03 -29.07
C TRP A 336 0.83 11.93 -30.57
N THR A 337 1.40 12.85 -31.35
CA THR A 337 1.09 13.02 -32.78
C THR A 337 2.21 12.57 -33.70
N MET A 338 3.47 12.67 -33.26
CA MET A 338 4.63 12.21 -34.01
C MET A 338 4.84 10.69 -33.86
N SER A 339 5.53 10.10 -34.82
CA SER A 339 5.91 8.70 -34.76
C SER A 339 7.05 8.46 -33.77
N VAL A 340 7.16 7.22 -33.25
CA VAL A 340 8.25 6.83 -32.34
C VAL A 340 9.63 7.08 -32.97
N ALA A 341 9.78 6.87 -34.28
CA ALA A 341 11.03 7.12 -35.00
C ALA A 341 11.43 8.61 -35.02
N GLU A 342 10.45 9.51 -35.06
CA GLU A 342 10.69 10.96 -35.01
C GLU A 342 10.97 11.45 -33.58
N LEU A 343 10.38 10.79 -32.57
CA LEU A 343 10.58 11.11 -31.16
C LEU A 343 11.91 10.57 -30.60
N LEU A 344 12.44 9.50 -31.18
CA LEU A 344 13.69 8.88 -30.75
C LEU A 344 14.92 9.67 -31.23
N PRO A 345 15.98 9.76 -30.40
CA PRO A 345 17.25 10.33 -30.81
C PRO A 345 17.87 9.50 -31.95
N ALA A 346 18.80 10.12 -32.69
CA ALA A 346 19.41 9.49 -33.86
C ALA A 346 20.04 8.11 -33.56
N SER A 347 20.58 7.92 -32.36
CA SER A 347 21.17 6.67 -31.88
C SER A 347 20.20 5.48 -31.81
N HIS A 348 18.90 5.74 -31.65
CA HIS A 348 17.87 4.70 -31.47
C HIS A 348 16.83 4.69 -32.60
N ARG A 349 16.95 5.61 -33.57
CA ARG A 349 15.96 5.79 -34.64
C ARG A 349 15.84 4.57 -35.56
N GLU A 350 16.94 3.88 -35.84
CA GLU A 350 16.94 2.67 -36.68
C GLU A 350 16.25 1.48 -36.01
N GLU A 351 16.15 1.49 -34.67
CA GLU A 351 15.52 0.44 -33.86
C GLU A 351 14.10 0.85 -33.40
N ALA A 352 13.51 1.89 -34.01
CA ALA A 352 12.23 2.45 -33.56
C ALA A 352 11.07 1.43 -33.52
N ASP A 353 11.15 0.35 -34.28
CA ASP A 353 10.20 -0.76 -34.24
C ASP A 353 10.26 -1.57 -32.94
N GLN A 354 11.36 -1.52 -32.20
CA GLN A 354 11.54 -2.18 -30.90
C GLN A 354 11.03 -1.34 -29.73
N TRP A 355 10.79 -0.04 -29.93
CA TRP A 355 10.44 0.91 -28.89
C TRP A 355 8.96 1.32 -28.94
N GLU A 356 8.40 1.63 -27.78
CA GLU A 356 7.11 2.29 -27.63
C GLU A 356 7.23 3.48 -26.67
N GLN A 357 6.53 4.57 -26.97
CA GLN A 357 6.53 5.75 -26.10
C GLN A 357 5.71 5.49 -24.83
N GLY A 358 6.17 6.05 -23.71
CA GLY A 358 5.42 6.07 -22.46
C GLY A 358 4.07 6.79 -22.61
N ARG A 359 3.08 6.30 -21.85
CA ARG A 359 1.72 6.83 -21.83
C ARG A 359 1.40 7.69 -20.61
N ASP A 360 2.31 7.73 -19.64
CA ASP A 360 2.12 8.50 -18.43
C ASP A 360 2.39 10.00 -18.67
N THR A 361 1.60 10.82 -18.00
CA THR A 361 1.82 12.26 -17.86
C THR A 361 2.37 12.58 -16.48
N MET A 362 3.00 13.73 -16.35
CA MET A 362 3.47 14.26 -15.08
C MET A 362 2.30 14.70 -14.21
N ASP A 363 2.50 14.60 -12.90
CA ASP A 363 1.64 15.20 -11.89
C ASP A 363 1.53 16.72 -12.13
N VAL A 364 0.31 17.26 -12.05
CA VAL A 364 0.07 18.71 -12.22
C VAL A 364 0.80 19.56 -11.17
N TRP A 365 1.12 18.96 -10.02
CA TRP A 365 1.97 19.60 -9.00
C TRP A 365 3.42 19.75 -9.47
N PHE A 366 3.90 18.93 -10.40
CA PHE A 366 5.20 19.08 -11.06
C PHE A 366 5.17 20.25 -12.04
N ASP A 367 4.12 20.36 -12.86
CA ASP A 367 3.94 21.48 -13.81
C ASP A 367 3.92 22.83 -13.07
N SER A 368 3.09 22.95 -12.04
CA SER A 368 3.03 24.18 -11.23
C SER A 368 4.31 24.41 -10.41
N GLY A 369 4.93 23.35 -9.90
CA GLY A 369 6.19 23.38 -9.15
C GLY A 369 7.41 23.79 -9.97
N THR A 370 7.35 23.69 -11.30
CA THR A 370 8.43 24.10 -12.21
C THR A 370 8.24 25.50 -12.81
N SER A 371 7.18 26.22 -12.42
CA SER A 371 6.89 27.58 -12.89
C SER A 371 8.01 28.59 -12.61
N TRP A 372 8.75 28.44 -11.51
CA TRP A 372 9.88 29.32 -11.19
C TRP A 372 11.01 29.20 -12.24
N ALA A 373 11.23 28.02 -12.80
CA ALA A 373 12.24 27.81 -13.83
C ALA A 373 11.70 28.21 -15.21
N GLY A 374 10.50 27.75 -15.56
CA GLY A 374 9.91 27.97 -16.89
C GLY A 374 9.39 29.39 -17.14
N VAL A 375 9.09 30.16 -16.09
CA VAL A 375 8.54 31.52 -16.21
C VAL A 375 9.48 32.56 -15.62
N ALA A 376 9.92 32.39 -14.37
CA ALA A 376 10.73 33.41 -13.70
C ALA A 376 12.21 33.35 -14.12
N GLY A 377 12.78 32.16 -14.32
CA GLY A 377 14.16 31.97 -14.78
C GLY A 377 14.38 32.25 -16.27
N ALA A 378 13.30 32.30 -17.06
CA ALA A 378 13.33 32.69 -18.47
C ALA A 378 13.20 34.20 -18.70
N ARG A 379 13.01 34.99 -17.64
CA ARG A 379 13.06 36.46 -17.63
C ARG A 379 14.42 36.93 -17.16
#